data_AF-I1C7M3-F1
#
_entry.id   AF-I1C7M3-F1
#
_cell.length_a   1.000
_cell.length_b   1.000
_cell.length_c   1.000
_cell.angle_alpha   90.00
_cell.angle_beta   90.00
_cell.angle_gamma   90.00
#
_symmetry.space_group_name_H-M   'P 1'
#
loop_
_entity.id
_entity.type
_entity.pdbx_description
1 polymer ?
#
loop_
_entity_poly.entity_id
_entity_poly.type
_entity_poly.pdbx_seq_one_letter_code
_entity_poly.pdbx_strand_id
1 'polypeptide(L)'
;MSNNECVRLSISQKIELLDQNATGQLNQTELSEWAMKKFNLDQPLAQRTISSILKNAETLNSNINVVKNGKSLKTTRYSQLDDEVVEFVADMNNNNLPINRDSILRYVRPIA
;
A
#
# COMPACT_ATOMS: atom_id res chain seq x y z
N MET A 1 -11.60 -25.99 15.06
CA MET A 1 -11.66 -24.51 15.08
C MET A 1 -10.68 -24.04 14.03
N SER A 2 -11.15 -23.43 12.93
CA SER A 2 -10.26 -22.96 11.86
C SER A 2 -9.49 -21.74 12.36
N ASN A 3 -8.17 -21.77 12.24
CA ASN A 3 -7.30 -20.65 12.58
C ASN A 3 -7.53 -19.59 11.50
N ASN A 4 -8.34 -18.57 11.81
CA ASN A 4 -8.52 -17.41 10.94
C ASN A 4 -7.23 -16.59 10.89
N GLU A 5 -6.24 -17.07 10.14
CA GLU A 5 -5.05 -16.30 9.82
C GLU A 5 -5.49 -15.04 9.06
N CYS A 6 -5.15 -13.88 9.61
CA CYS A 6 -5.54 -12.60 9.04
C CYS A 6 -4.86 -12.41 7.68
N VAL A 7 -5.61 -12.63 6.60
CA VAL A 7 -5.13 -12.42 5.22
C VAL A 7 -4.84 -10.93 5.02
N ARG A 8 -3.56 -10.60 4.85
CA ARG A 8 -3.09 -9.22 4.77
C ARG A 8 -3.06 -8.73 3.32
N LEU A 9 -4.08 -7.97 2.92
CA LEU A 9 -4.19 -7.35 1.60
C LEU A 9 -3.18 -6.21 1.38
N SER A 10 -2.72 -6.06 0.13
CA SER A 10 -1.97 -4.88 -0.33
C SER A 10 -2.85 -3.62 -0.37
N ILE A 11 -2.23 -2.44 -0.42
CA ILE A 11 -2.97 -1.17 -0.57
C ILE A 11 -3.77 -1.17 -1.88
N SER A 12 -3.17 -1.59 -2.99
CA SER A 12 -3.89 -1.71 -4.27
C SER A 12 -5.07 -2.68 -4.23
N GLN A 13 -4.93 -3.84 -3.57
CA GLN A 13 -6.06 -4.77 -3.41
C GLN A 13 -7.18 -4.18 -2.56
N LYS A 14 -6.84 -3.38 -1.54
CA LYS A 14 -7.85 -2.69 -0.71
C LYS A 14 -8.58 -1.61 -1.52
N ILE A 15 -7.89 -0.89 -2.40
CA ILE A 15 -8.51 0.11 -3.28
C ILE A 15 -9.42 -0.56 -4.30
N GLU A 16 -8.98 -1.63 -4.95
CA GLU A 16 -9.82 -2.36 -5.91
C GLU A 16 -11.08 -2.94 -5.24
N LEU A 17 -10.97 -3.33 -3.96
CA LEU A 17 -12.13 -3.71 -3.14
C LEU A 17 -13.07 -2.52 -2.84
N LEU A 18 -12.53 -1.33 -2.59
CA LEU A 18 -13.33 -0.10 -2.40
C LEU A 18 -14.07 0.29 -3.69
N ASP A 19 -13.39 0.23 -4.83
CA ASP A 19 -13.99 0.50 -6.15
C ASP A 19 -15.14 -0.47 -6.42
N GLN A 20 -14.94 -1.76 -6.14
CA GLN A 20 -15.98 -2.76 -6.28
C GLN A 20 -17.15 -2.52 -5.31
N ASN A 21 -16.89 -2.13 -4.07
CA ASN A 21 -17.95 -1.77 -3.13
C ASN A 21 -18.75 -0.53 -3.59
N ALA A 22 -18.09 0.45 -4.25
CA ALA A 22 -18.74 1.66 -4.76
C ALA A 22 -19.74 1.37 -5.89
N THR A 23 -19.62 0.23 -6.59
CA THR A 23 -20.62 -0.20 -7.57
C THR A 23 -22.00 -0.48 -6.95
N GLY A 24 -22.07 -0.69 -5.63
CA GLY A 24 -23.31 -0.93 -4.89
C GLY A 24 -23.97 -2.29 -5.16
N GLN A 25 -23.32 -3.19 -5.89
CA GLN A 25 -23.91 -4.45 -6.34
C GLN A 25 -23.75 -5.61 -5.36
N LEU A 26 -22.76 -5.56 -4.47
CA LEU A 26 -22.40 -6.67 -3.58
C LEU A 26 -22.59 -6.29 -2.11
N ASN A 27 -23.19 -7.19 -1.34
CA ASN A 27 -23.17 -7.09 0.13
C ASN A 27 -21.79 -7.47 0.68
N GLN A 28 -21.53 -7.26 1.98
CA GLN A 28 -20.20 -7.52 2.56
C GLN A 28 -19.74 -8.98 2.44
N THR A 29 -20.65 -9.95 2.50
CA THR A 29 -20.32 -11.37 2.35
C THR A 29 -19.92 -11.66 0.91
N GLU A 30 -20.71 -11.19 -0.06
CA GLU A 30 -20.43 -11.33 -1.49
C GLU A 30 -19.13 -10.61 -1.89
N LEU A 31 -18.86 -9.45 -1.31
CA LEU A 31 -17.61 -8.71 -1.49
C LEU A 31 -16.41 -9.50 -0.96
N SER A 32 -16.57 -10.25 0.14
CA SER A 32 -15.53 -11.11 0.69
C SER A 32 -15.20 -12.30 -0.21
N GLU A 33 -16.22 -12.92 -0.81
CA GLU A 33 -16.07 -14.04 -1.72
C GLU A 33 -15.50 -13.59 -3.06
N TRP A 34 -15.95 -12.44 -3.55
CA TRP A 34 -15.39 -11.80 -4.73
C TRP A 34 -13.90 -11.51 -4.53
N ALA A 35 -13.52 -10.91 -3.40
CA ALA A 35 -12.13 -10.61 -3.09
C ALA A 35 -11.27 -11.87 -2.98
N MET A 36 -11.81 -12.95 -2.41
CA MET A 36 -11.14 -14.26 -2.36
C MET A 36 -10.81 -14.76 -3.77
N LYS A 37 -11.82 -14.81 -4.66
CA LYS A 37 -11.65 -15.28 -6.05
C LYS A 37 -10.71 -14.38 -6.84
N LYS A 38 -10.89 -13.06 -6.71
CA LYS A 38 -10.15 -12.04 -7.46
C LYS A 38 -8.68 -11.99 -7.07
N PHE A 39 -8.37 -12.10 -5.78
CA PHE A 39 -7.00 -12.00 -5.26
C PHE A 39 -6.34 -13.36 -5.02
N ASN A 40 -6.99 -14.46 -5.40
CA ASN A 40 -6.53 -15.83 -5.21
C ASN A 40 -6.15 -16.12 -3.74
N LEU A 41 -7.06 -15.77 -2.82
CA LEU A 41 -6.88 -15.99 -1.38
C LEU A 41 -7.34 -17.40 -1.00
N ASP A 42 -6.66 -18.01 -0.04
CA ASP A 42 -7.02 -19.35 0.46
C ASP A 42 -8.37 -19.35 1.22
N GLN A 43 -8.81 -18.19 1.71
CA GLN A 43 -10.07 -18.03 2.44
C GLN A 43 -10.72 -16.65 2.22
N PRO A 44 -12.05 -16.54 2.38
CA PRO A 44 -12.75 -15.26 2.38
C PRO A 44 -12.28 -14.34 3.50
N LEU A 45 -12.36 -13.04 3.24
CA LEU A 45 -12.05 -12.03 4.26
C LEU A 45 -13.14 -12.00 5.33
N ALA A 46 -12.74 -11.95 6.59
CA ALA A 46 -13.68 -11.74 7.68
C ALA A 46 -14.44 -10.40 7.50
N GLN A 47 -15.74 -10.37 7.81
CA GLN A 47 -16.56 -9.16 7.70
C GLN A 47 -15.97 -7.96 8.46
N ARG A 48 -15.35 -8.21 9.62
CA ARG A 48 -14.63 -7.17 10.40
C ARG A 48 -13.51 -6.52 9.59
N THR A 49 -12.77 -7.29 8.80
CA THR A 49 -11.68 -6.79 7.94
C THR A 49 -12.24 -5.90 6.84
N ILE A 50 -13.31 -6.32 6.17
CA ILE A 50 -13.98 -5.50 5.15
C ILE A 50 -14.47 -4.19 5.77
N SER A 51 -15.21 -4.24 6.88
CA SER A 51 -15.66 -3.03 7.57
C SER A 51 -14.52 -2.08 7.93
N SER A 52 -13.39 -2.63 8.42
CA SER A 52 -12.20 -1.83 8.73
C SER A 52 -11.55 -1.20 7.49
N ILE A 53 -11.60 -1.85 6.33
CA ILE A 53 -11.10 -1.28 5.07
C ILE A 53 -12.03 -0.17 4.60
N LEU A 54 -13.34 -0.41 4.58
CA LEU A 54 -14.35 0.57 4.17
C LEU A 54 -14.29 1.84 5.03
N LYS A 55 -14.11 1.71 6.36
CA LYS A 55 -13.95 2.86 7.27
C LYS A 55 -12.70 3.69 7.03
N ASN A 56 -11.65 3.10 6.47
CA ASN A 56 -10.38 3.77 6.21
C ASN A 56 -10.21 4.16 4.72
N ALA A 57 -11.31 4.23 3.96
CA ALA A 57 -11.29 4.47 2.52
C ALA A 57 -10.58 5.78 2.13
N GLU A 58 -10.88 6.89 2.82
CA GLU A 58 -10.24 8.19 2.57
C GLU A 58 -8.73 8.12 2.73
N THR A 59 -8.26 7.55 3.85
CA THR A 59 -6.82 7.38 4.12
C THR A 59 -6.14 6.49 3.08
N LEU A 60 -6.81 5.45 2.60
CA LEU A 60 -6.25 4.57 1.57
C LEU A 60 -6.16 5.29 0.21
N ASN A 61 -7.16 6.10 -0.14
CA ASN A 61 -7.23 6.80 -1.42
C ASN A 61 -6.29 8.02 -1.50
N SER A 62 -6.03 8.72 -0.38
CA SER A 62 -5.06 9.84 -0.38
C SER A 62 -3.61 9.40 -0.59
N ASN A 63 -3.30 8.11 -0.45
CA ASN A 63 -1.92 7.58 -0.45
C ASN A 63 -1.58 6.69 -1.65
N ILE A 64 -2.43 6.66 -2.69
CA ILE A 64 -2.28 5.79 -3.87
C ILE A 64 -0.97 6.07 -4.63
N ASN A 65 -0.49 7.32 -4.64
CA ASN A 65 0.73 7.70 -5.35
C ASN A 65 2.03 7.17 -4.71
N VAL A 66 2.01 6.79 -3.42
CA VAL A 66 3.25 6.46 -2.68
C VAL A 66 3.55 4.96 -2.66
N VAL A 67 2.54 4.07 -2.72
CA VAL A 67 2.77 2.64 -2.40
C VAL A 67 1.84 1.70 -3.19
N LYS A 68 2.16 1.43 -4.46
CA LYS A 68 1.39 0.46 -5.28
C LYS A 68 1.56 -1.01 -4.82
N ASN A 69 2.70 -1.38 -4.22
CA ASN A 69 2.99 -2.80 -3.89
C ASN A 69 3.08 -3.08 -2.38
N GLY A 70 2.98 -2.07 -1.52
CA GLY A 70 3.10 -2.23 -0.08
C GLY A 70 1.83 -2.75 0.59
N LYS A 71 2.01 -3.59 1.61
CA LYS A 71 0.93 -4.17 2.43
C LYS A 71 0.48 -3.27 3.57
N SER A 72 1.22 -2.19 3.85
CA SER A 72 0.95 -1.25 4.94
C SER A 72 1.41 0.13 4.52
N LEU A 73 0.62 1.13 4.90
CA LEU A 73 1.11 2.50 5.03
C LEU A 73 2.13 2.47 6.16
N LYS A 74 3.42 2.55 5.84
CA LYS A 74 4.43 2.86 6.84
C LYS A 74 4.55 4.37 6.82
N THR A 75 4.20 5.01 7.92
CA THR A 75 4.65 6.39 8.16
C THR A 75 6.17 6.35 8.17
N THR A 76 6.79 7.09 7.27
CA THR A 76 8.24 7.24 7.29
C THR A 76 8.58 8.18 8.43
N ARG A 77 9.61 7.82 9.21
CA ARG A 77 9.96 8.58 10.43
C ARG A 77 10.56 9.95 10.12
N TYR A 78 11.01 10.14 8.89
CA TYR A 78 11.71 11.33 8.40
C TYR A 78 11.22 11.68 7.00
N SER A 79 9.98 12.14 6.87
CA SER A 79 9.39 12.47 5.56
C SER A 79 10.21 13.49 4.78
N GLN A 80 10.77 14.49 5.47
CA GLN A 80 11.65 15.49 4.86
C GLN A 80 12.93 14.87 4.26
N LEU A 81 13.50 13.87 4.93
CA LEU A 81 14.68 13.16 4.45
C LEU A 81 14.33 12.30 3.22
N ASP A 82 13.14 11.69 3.20
CA ASP A 82 12.69 10.92 2.03
C ASP A 82 12.50 11.82 0.81
N ASP A 83 11.89 13.01 0.99
CA ASP A 83 11.71 13.99 -0.08
C ASP A 83 13.06 14.42 -0.67
N GLU A 84 14.04 14.70 0.19
CA GLU A 84 15.39 15.11 -0.21
C GLU A 84 16.16 13.98 -0.94
N VAL A 85 16.00 12.73 -0.50
CA VAL A 85 16.59 11.57 -1.17
C VAL A 85 15.92 11.31 -2.52
N VAL A 86 14.61 11.52 -2.65
CA VAL A 86 13.88 11.39 -3.92
C VAL A 86 14.38 12.42 -4.93
N GLU A 87 14.56 13.68 -4.50
CA GLU A 87 15.10 14.74 -5.35
C GLU A 87 16.54 14.43 -5.80
N PHE A 88 17.40 13.99 -4.88
CA PHE A 88 18.76 13.56 -5.21
C PHE A 88 18.80 12.41 -6.22
N VAL A 89 17.94 11.40 -6.06
CA VAL A 89 17.81 10.28 -6.99
C VAL A 89 17.32 10.76 -8.37
N ALA A 90 16.39 11.69 -8.42
CA ALA A 90 15.91 12.27 -9.68
C ALA A 90 17.03 13.02 -10.41
N ASP A 91 17.80 13.84 -9.69
CA ASP A 91 18.95 14.55 -10.25
C ASP A 91 20.03 13.60 -10.78
N MET A 92 20.39 12.57 -10.01
CA MET A 92 21.36 11.55 -10.47
C MET A 92 20.91 10.85 -11.76
N ASN A 93 19.63 10.48 -11.85
CA ASN A 93 19.07 9.86 -13.06
C ASN A 93 19.11 10.82 -14.25
N ASN A 94 18.76 12.10 -14.05
CA ASN A 94 18.82 13.12 -15.11
C ASN A 94 20.24 13.34 -15.63
N ASN A 95 21.25 13.14 -14.78
CA ASN A 95 22.67 13.24 -15.11
C ASN A 95 23.27 11.90 -15.59
N ASN A 96 22.46 10.85 -15.80
CA ASN A 96 22.90 9.50 -16.15
C ASN A 96 23.97 8.91 -15.20
N LEU A 97 23.93 9.31 -13.93
CA LEU A 97 24.85 8.81 -12.91
C LEU A 97 24.32 7.50 -12.29
N PRO A 98 25.20 6.55 -11.98
CA PRO A 98 24.79 5.29 -11.37
C PRO A 98 24.32 5.51 -9.92
N ILE A 99 23.11 5.06 -9.62
CA ILE A 99 22.54 5.12 -8.27
C ILE A 99 22.80 3.79 -7.56
N ASN A 100 23.55 3.85 -6.47
CA ASN A 100 23.80 2.69 -5.63
C ASN A 100 23.64 3.04 -4.14
N ARG A 101 23.66 2.01 -3.29
CA ARG A 101 23.47 2.19 -1.85
C ARG A 101 24.50 3.13 -1.24
N ASP A 102 25.76 3.07 -1.70
CA ASP A 102 26.84 3.88 -1.14
C ASP A 102 26.74 5.35 -1.55
N SER A 103 26.27 5.65 -2.77
CA SER A 103 26.02 7.03 -3.20
C SER A 103 24.89 7.67 -2.38
N ILE A 104 23.81 6.93 -2.13
CA ILE A 104 22.70 7.37 -1.26
C ILE A 104 23.19 7.58 0.17
N LEU A 105 23.95 6.64 0.75
CA LEU A 105 24.46 6.78 2.11
C LEU A 105 25.44 7.94 2.27
N ARG A 106 26.28 8.20 1.26
CA ARG A 106 27.21 9.33 1.27
C ARG A 106 26.47 10.66 1.27
N TYR A 107 25.34 10.74 0.57
CA TYR A 107 24.48 11.91 0.53
C TYR A 107 23.70 12.11 1.84
N VAL A 108 23.11 11.04 2.38
CA VAL A 108 22.23 11.09 3.57
C VAL A 108 23.00 11.29 4.88
N ARG A 109 24.19 10.71 5.03
CA ARG A 109 24.97 10.75 6.28
C ARG A 109 25.18 12.16 6.88
N PRO A 110 25.43 13.23 6.09
CA PRO A 110 25.56 14.59 6.65
C PRO A 110 24.24 15.31 6.94
N ILE A 111 23.09 14.83 6.45
CA ILE A 111 21.78 15.51 6.54
C ILE A 111 20.77 14.80 7.46
N ALA A 112 21.10 13.61 7.96
CA ALA A 112 20.30 12.82 8.91
C ALA A 112 20.90 12.83 10.32
#